data_AF-A0A931X1Y9-F1
#
_entry.id   AF-A0A931X1Y9-F1
#
_cell.length_a   1.000
_cell.length_b   1.000
_cell.length_c   1.000
_cell.angle_alpha   90.00
_cell.angle_beta   90.00
_cell.angle_gamma   90.00
#
_symmetry.space_group_name_H-M   'P 1'
#
loop_
_entity.id
_entity.type
_entity.pdbx_description
1 polymer ?
#
loop_
_entity_poly.entity_id
_entity_poly.type
_entity_poly.pdbx_seq_one_letter_code
_entity_poly.pdbx_strand_id
1 'polypeptide(L)'
;VQDQLPLSKLQIETFAAWDQDASNDLTVASAAGGDLGGPFGNLQLGAGVVGTVELSSGAVTAAKLADGAVGTAALANSAVTAPKLAAGAVTSAALAEGSVTSAALADNTVSSVDIADGTITGNDISDGTLTGADLASDSITSVQIAPGALSGLDLADNSVSSADIVDGTIGTADLANGAVTGAKVADGGLTGADIADNSLGSADIADGSVTSSDLQNNSVAGNKVIDESLTGFDLANGTITGADIGDGSVTGIDIANGTLTGNHIITNSLNGTDIEDGTLGGVDIMDGSLTGVDLADSTLGPEKLNFPIVTPEQLTNTSTSLAATPSVAKAWIKVGLQANGSYEIHSSYNVEGVTYVHDITVDNPTLFGINCFRITWDAPFKDGQYPIL
;
A
#
# COMPACT_ATOMS: atom_id res chain seq x y z
N VAL A 1 -4.74 -47.79 127.63
CA VAL A 1 -3.40 -48.29 127.30
C VAL A 1 -3.49 -48.80 125.86
N GLN A 2 -3.52 -47.96 124.83
CA GLN A 2 -2.43 -47.13 124.30
C GLN A 2 -1.09 -47.87 124.27
N ASP A 3 -1.01 -48.92 123.46
CA ASP A 3 0.28 -49.44 122.98
C ASP A 3 0.52 -48.88 121.59
N GLN A 4 1.32 -47.82 121.56
CA GLN A 4 1.97 -47.30 120.38
C GLN A 4 2.97 -48.36 119.91
N LEU A 5 2.69 -49.00 118.77
CA LEU A 5 3.72 -49.74 118.04
C LEU A 5 4.85 -48.75 117.68
N PRO A 6 6.11 -49.00 118.05
CA PRO A 6 7.20 -48.09 117.71
C PRO A 6 7.38 -48.03 116.19
N LEU A 7 7.43 -46.81 115.65
CA LEU A 7 7.72 -46.51 114.23
C LEU A 7 9.05 -47.08 113.71
N SER A 8 9.86 -47.71 114.57
CA SER A 8 11.13 -48.34 114.21
C SER A 8 10.99 -49.64 113.41
N LYS A 9 9.77 -50.07 113.06
CA LYS A 9 9.52 -51.27 112.23
C LYS A 9 8.87 -50.99 110.88
N LEU A 10 8.67 -49.72 110.52
CA LEU A 10 8.16 -49.36 109.19
C LEU A 10 9.34 -49.11 108.25
N GLN A 11 9.96 -50.17 107.73
CA GLN A 11 10.83 -50.05 106.57
C GLN A 11 9.93 -49.92 105.33
N ILE A 12 9.80 -48.69 104.84
CA ILE A 12 9.34 -48.43 103.48
C ILE A 12 10.53 -48.76 102.59
N GLU A 13 10.59 -49.99 102.10
CA GLU A 13 11.53 -50.35 101.03
C GLU A 13 11.02 -49.72 99.74
N THR A 14 11.66 -48.63 99.34
CA THR A 14 11.61 -48.16 97.96
C THR A 14 12.21 -49.26 97.08
N PHE A 15 11.41 -49.83 96.19
CA PHE A 15 11.81 -50.81 95.17
C PHE A 15 12.80 -50.18 94.15
N ALA A 16 14.00 -49.83 94.58
CA ALA A 16 15.05 -49.30 93.73
C ALA A 16 16.40 -49.91 94.15
N ALA A 17 17.09 -50.51 93.16
CA ALA A 17 18.37 -51.21 93.22
C ALA A 17 18.30 -52.66 93.73
N TRP A 18 18.04 -53.60 92.82
CA TRP A 18 18.20 -55.05 93.04
C TRP A 18 19.66 -55.51 93.12
N ASP A 19 20.61 -54.61 92.98
CA ASP A 19 22.01 -54.89 93.22
C ASP A 19 22.68 -53.70 93.91
N GLN A 20 23.16 -53.96 95.11
CA GLN A 20 23.92 -53.01 95.94
C GLN A 20 25.26 -53.61 96.37
N ASP A 21 25.59 -54.81 95.91
CA ASP A 21 26.78 -55.53 96.34
C ASP A 21 27.84 -55.54 95.24
N ALA A 22 28.53 -54.41 95.10
CA ALA A 22 29.64 -54.24 94.16
C ALA A 22 30.83 -55.19 94.39
N SER A 23 30.81 -56.02 95.46
CA SER A 23 31.87 -57.00 95.73
C SER A 23 31.81 -58.23 94.80
N ASN A 24 30.67 -58.45 94.14
CA ASN A 24 30.48 -59.57 93.21
C ASN A 24 30.46 -59.15 91.72
N ASP A 25 30.68 -57.87 91.44
CA ASP A 25 30.81 -57.33 90.09
C ASP A 25 32.15 -57.72 89.44
N LEU A 26 32.12 -58.09 88.16
CA LEU A 26 33.32 -58.07 87.34
C LEU A 26 33.64 -56.61 87.02
N THR A 27 34.77 -56.12 87.52
CA THR A 27 35.28 -54.75 87.27
C THR A 27 36.52 -54.79 86.38
N VAL A 28 37.00 -53.63 85.94
CA VAL A 28 38.26 -53.51 85.18
C VAL A 28 39.50 -53.99 85.95
N ALA A 29 39.39 -54.19 87.27
CA ALA A 29 40.46 -54.69 88.13
C ALA A 29 40.32 -56.17 88.51
N SER A 30 39.22 -56.82 88.14
CA SER A 30 38.98 -58.23 88.45
C SER A 30 39.94 -59.11 87.65
N ALA A 31 40.70 -59.98 88.33
CA ALA A 31 41.67 -60.87 87.71
C ALA A 31 41.20 -62.33 87.80
N ALA A 32 40.83 -62.92 86.67
CA ALA A 32 40.57 -64.34 86.53
C ALA A 32 41.63 -64.97 85.62
N GLY A 33 42.29 -66.03 86.08
CA GLY A 33 43.36 -66.72 85.34
C GLY A 33 42.87 -67.67 84.24
N GLY A 34 41.60 -67.57 83.81
CA GLY A 34 40.95 -68.45 82.85
C GLY A 34 39.45 -68.13 82.67
N ASP A 35 38.74 -68.92 81.87
CA ASP A 35 37.30 -68.76 81.61
C ASP A 35 36.48 -68.85 82.91
N LEU A 36 35.57 -67.91 83.10
CA LEU A 36 34.60 -67.96 84.20
C LEU A 36 33.51 -68.98 83.84
N GLY A 37 33.65 -70.22 84.33
CA GLY A 37 32.66 -71.30 84.18
C GLY A 37 32.00 -71.68 85.51
N GLY A 38 30.72 -72.07 85.47
CA GLY A 38 29.93 -72.52 86.63
C GLY A 38 28.70 -71.63 86.93
N PRO A 39 27.80 -72.06 87.84
CA PRO A 39 26.62 -71.28 88.20
C PRO A 39 26.99 -70.15 89.16
N PHE A 40 27.08 -68.93 88.64
CA PHE A 40 27.18 -67.71 89.44
C PHE A 40 25.77 -67.13 89.63
N GLY A 41 25.33 -66.98 90.88
CA GLY A 41 23.94 -66.60 91.20
C GLY A 41 23.56 -65.16 90.85
N ASN A 42 24.55 -64.29 90.61
CA ASN A 42 24.38 -62.86 90.41
C ASN A 42 25.64 -62.18 89.83
N LEU A 43 26.39 -62.84 88.94
CA LEU A 43 27.55 -62.20 88.33
C LEU A 43 27.11 -61.09 87.39
N GLN A 44 27.58 -59.86 87.65
CA GLN A 44 27.28 -58.69 86.83
C GLN A 44 28.55 -58.09 86.25
N LEU A 45 28.39 -57.35 85.14
CA LEU A 45 29.47 -56.56 84.56
C LEU A 45 29.35 -55.13 85.09
N GLY A 46 30.40 -54.63 85.73
CA GLY A 46 30.48 -53.24 86.12
C GLY A 46 30.42 -52.30 84.91
N ALA A 47 30.03 -51.03 85.15
CA ALA A 47 29.98 -50.03 84.10
C ALA A 47 31.35 -49.84 83.44
N GLY A 48 31.39 -49.84 82.10
CA GLY A 48 32.61 -49.61 81.32
C GLY A 48 33.58 -50.80 81.23
N VAL A 49 33.21 -51.96 81.80
CA VAL A 49 34.05 -53.17 81.78
C VAL A 49 34.16 -53.78 80.39
N VAL A 50 33.13 -53.59 79.55
CA VAL A 50 33.16 -53.97 78.14
C VAL A 50 33.71 -52.78 77.33
N GLY A 51 35.00 -52.84 76.98
CA GLY A 51 35.69 -51.90 76.12
C GLY A 51 35.93 -52.46 74.71
N THR A 52 37.04 -52.05 74.08
CA THR A 52 37.32 -52.37 72.67
C THR A 52 37.88 -53.79 72.44
N VAL A 53 38.29 -54.52 73.49
CA VAL A 53 38.94 -55.84 73.37
C VAL A 53 38.06 -56.98 73.89
N GLU A 54 37.07 -56.66 74.71
CA GLU A 54 36.16 -57.59 75.37
C GLU A 54 35.09 -58.14 74.42
N LEU A 55 34.84 -57.44 73.30
CA LEU A 55 33.99 -57.89 72.22
C LEU A 55 34.84 -58.30 71.03
N SER A 56 34.81 -59.59 70.69
CA SER A 56 35.40 -60.07 69.44
C SER A 56 34.68 -59.48 68.22
N SER A 57 35.35 -59.49 67.06
CA SER A 57 34.73 -59.05 65.81
C SER A 57 33.44 -59.84 65.54
N GLY A 58 32.34 -59.13 65.27
CA GLY A 58 31.02 -59.75 65.07
C GLY A 58 30.33 -60.26 66.34
N ALA A 59 30.89 -60.02 67.54
CA ALA A 59 30.28 -60.44 68.80
C ALA A 59 28.89 -59.82 69.02
N VAL A 60 28.66 -58.60 68.54
CA VAL A 60 27.35 -57.94 68.54
C VAL A 60 26.67 -58.20 67.19
N THR A 61 25.76 -59.16 67.16
CA THR A 61 24.95 -59.47 65.97
C THR A 61 23.61 -58.76 66.04
N ALA A 62 22.89 -58.71 64.92
CA ALA A 62 21.54 -58.15 64.88
C ALA A 62 20.61 -58.78 65.94
N ALA A 63 20.69 -60.10 66.17
CA ALA A 63 19.89 -60.79 67.19
C ALA A 63 20.21 -60.39 68.64
N LYS A 64 21.36 -59.75 68.89
CA LYS A 64 21.77 -59.24 70.20
C LYS A 64 21.39 -57.76 70.39
N LEU A 65 20.91 -57.09 69.35
CA LEU A 65 20.39 -55.73 69.41
C LEU A 65 18.86 -55.80 69.36
N ALA A 66 18.20 -55.36 70.43
CA ALA A 66 16.76 -55.17 70.39
C ALA A 66 16.40 -54.05 69.39
N ASP A 67 15.17 -54.09 68.85
CA ASP A 67 14.68 -53.03 67.98
C ASP A 67 14.79 -51.66 68.65
N GLY A 68 15.44 -50.71 67.97
CA GLY A 68 15.69 -49.36 68.50
C GLY A 68 16.81 -49.25 69.54
N ALA A 69 17.54 -50.33 69.86
CA ALA A 69 18.64 -50.30 70.83
C ALA A 69 19.77 -49.34 70.44
N VAL A 70 19.99 -49.13 69.13
CA VAL A 70 20.94 -48.13 68.61
C VAL A 70 20.18 -46.84 68.26
N GLY A 71 19.89 -46.04 69.28
CA GLY A 71 19.28 -44.71 69.12
C GLY A 71 20.31 -43.60 68.85
N THR A 72 19.83 -42.35 68.78
CA THR A 72 20.67 -41.16 68.52
C THR A 72 21.80 -40.98 69.54
N ALA A 73 21.56 -41.28 70.82
CA ALA A 73 22.60 -41.20 71.85
C ALA A 73 23.69 -42.28 71.71
N ALA A 74 23.36 -43.42 71.11
CA ALA A 74 24.30 -44.52 70.85
C ALA A 74 25.14 -44.28 69.58
N LEU A 75 24.66 -43.42 68.67
CA LEU A 75 25.30 -43.10 67.41
C LEU A 75 25.88 -41.68 67.47
N ALA A 76 27.17 -41.56 67.81
CA ALA A 76 27.84 -40.27 67.87
C ALA A 76 27.75 -39.51 66.53
N ASN A 77 27.85 -38.17 66.59
CA ASN A 77 27.91 -37.35 65.37
C ASN A 77 29.03 -37.82 64.45
N SER A 78 28.73 -37.94 63.16
CA SER A 78 29.65 -38.46 62.12
C SER A 78 30.10 -39.92 62.32
N ALA A 79 29.45 -40.69 63.21
CA ALA A 79 29.79 -42.10 63.39
C ALA A 79 29.52 -42.95 62.14
N VAL A 80 28.56 -42.58 61.31
CA VAL A 80 28.29 -43.22 60.01
C VAL A 80 28.93 -42.37 58.91
N THR A 81 30.03 -42.87 58.34
CA THR A 81 30.77 -42.23 57.25
C THR A 81 30.54 -42.98 55.94
N ALA A 82 30.81 -42.37 54.79
CA ALA A 82 30.62 -43.01 53.49
C ALA A 82 31.22 -44.42 53.36
N PRO A 83 32.45 -44.74 53.84
CA PRO A 83 32.98 -46.11 53.80
C PRO A 83 32.23 -47.15 54.64
N LYS A 84 31.39 -46.71 55.60
CA LYS A 84 30.55 -47.58 56.43
C LYS A 84 29.20 -47.87 55.77
N LEU A 85 28.87 -47.17 54.69
CA LEU A 85 27.68 -47.41 53.88
C LEU A 85 28.10 -48.15 52.60
N ALA A 86 27.61 -49.36 52.43
CA ALA A 86 27.77 -50.06 51.16
C ALA A 86 27.05 -49.30 50.04
N ALA A 87 27.50 -49.47 48.79
CA ALA A 87 26.80 -48.91 47.64
C ALA A 87 25.34 -49.41 47.61
N GLY A 88 24.39 -48.49 47.50
CA GLY A 88 22.95 -48.80 47.54
C GLY A 88 22.36 -49.10 48.93
N ALA A 89 23.14 -48.95 50.01
CA ALA A 89 22.64 -49.20 51.38
C ALA A 89 21.53 -48.22 51.79
N VAL A 90 21.55 -46.99 51.26
CA VAL A 90 20.48 -46.00 51.44
C VAL A 90 19.61 -46.04 50.20
N THR A 91 18.46 -46.70 50.31
CA THR A 91 17.43 -46.74 49.26
C THR A 91 16.35 -45.70 49.54
N SER A 92 15.46 -45.46 48.57
CA SER A 92 14.30 -44.58 48.78
C SER A 92 13.43 -45.02 49.96
N ALA A 93 13.31 -46.32 50.24
CA ALA A 93 12.57 -46.84 51.39
C ALA A 93 13.24 -46.54 52.74
N ALA A 94 14.55 -46.27 52.75
CA ALA A 94 15.29 -45.87 53.93
C ALA A 94 15.19 -44.36 54.22
N LEU A 95 14.68 -43.57 53.28
CA LEU A 95 14.51 -42.12 53.39
C LEU A 95 13.03 -41.80 53.62
N ALA A 96 12.73 -41.11 54.72
CA ALA A 96 11.40 -40.58 54.92
C ALA A 96 11.09 -39.50 53.88
N GLU A 97 9.82 -39.35 53.51
CA GLU A 97 9.37 -38.28 52.63
C GLU A 97 9.79 -36.90 53.17
N GLY A 98 10.37 -36.05 52.32
CA GLY A 98 10.88 -34.73 52.70
C GLY A 98 12.17 -34.73 53.53
N SER A 99 12.79 -35.88 53.81
CA SER A 99 14.03 -35.95 54.60
C SER A 99 15.25 -35.37 53.87
N VAL A 100 15.26 -35.43 52.54
CA VAL A 100 16.28 -34.79 51.71
C VAL A 100 15.79 -33.39 51.36
N THR A 101 16.30 -32.40 52.10
CA THR A 101 16.02 -30.97 51.85
C THR A 101 17.12 -30.35 51.00
N SER A 102 16.92 -29.12 50.51
CA SER A 102 17.97 -28.38 49.80
C SER A 102 19.26 -28.25 50.62
N ALA A 103 19.19 -28.14 51.95
CA ALA A 103 20.38 -28.10 52.80
C ALA A 103 21.16 -29.44 52.85
N ALA A 104 20.50 -30.55 52.50
CA ALA A 104 21.14 -31.87 52.42
C ALA A 104 21.82 -32.11 51.06
N LEU A 105 21.55 -31.27 50.05
CA LEU A 105 22.13 -31.35 48.72
C LEU A 105 23.11 -30.19 48.56
N ALA A 106 24.40 -30.49 48.39
CA ALA A 106 25.37 -29.45 48.10
C ALA A 106 25.12 -28.85 46.70
N ASP A 107 25.37 -27.54 46.55
CA ASP A 107 25.20 -26.84 45.28
C ASP A 107 25.95 -27.55 44.14
N ASN A 108 25.33 -27.59 42.96
CA ASN A 108 25.85 -28.22 41.75
C ASN A 108 26.06 -29.75 41.82
N THR A 109 25.54 -30.43 42.85
CA THR A 109 25.67 -31.89 42.96
C THR A 109 24.65 -32.64 42.11
N VAL A 110 23.46 -32.05 41.90
CA VAL A 110 22.43 -32.61 41.01
C VAL A 110 22.70 -32.11 39.59
N SER A 111 23.00 -33.04 38.68
CA SER A 111 23.25 -32.77 37.28
C SER A 111 22.21 -33.45 36.40
N SER A 112 22.28 -33.25 35.07
CA SER A 112 21.30 -33.83 34.15
C SER A 112 21.28 -35.36 34.14
N VAL A 113 22.36 -36.05 34.54
CA VAL A 113 22.36 -37.52 34.62
C VAL A 113 21.60 -38.04 35.84
N ASP A 114 21.45 -37.20 36.87
CA ASP A 114 20.74 -37.55 38.12
C ASP A 114 19.22 -37.38 37.98
N ILE A 115 18.78 -36.62 36.96
CA ILE A 115 17.39 -36.32 36.66
C ILE A 115 16.97 -37.13 35.43
N ALA A 116 16.01 -38.04 35.59
CA ALA A 116 15.52 -38.81 34.46
C ALA A 116 14.73 -37.94 33.47
N ASP A 117 14.90 -38.19 32.18
CA ASP A 117 14.22 -37.43 31.12
C ASP A 117 12.69 -37.43 31.30
N GLY A 118 12.10 -36.25 31.15
CA GLY A 118 10.64 -36.04 31.25
C GLY A 118 10.08 -36.05 32.67
N THR A 119 10.93 -36.16 33.72
CA THR A 119 10.45 -36.12 35.11
C THR A 119 10.20 -34.72 35.63
N ILE A 120 10.90 -33.71 35.12
CA ILE A 120 10.61 -32.30 35.40
C ILE A 120 9.63 -31.80 34.35
N THR A 121 8.41 -31.52 34.78
CA THR A 121 7.31 -31.00 33.97
C THR A 121 7.01 -29.55 34.33
N GLY A 122 6.12 -28.90 33.56
CA GLY A 122 5.70 -27.54 33.87
C GLY A 122 5.08 -27.37 35.26
N ASN A 123 4.51 -28.43 35.86
CA ASN A 123 3.94 -28.36 37.21
C ASN A 123 5.00 -28.39 38.32
N ASP A 124 6.21 -28.88 38.02
CA ASP A 124 7.32 -28.96 38.95
C ASP A 124 8.09 -27.63 39.03
N ILE A 125 7.82 -26.72 38.09
CA ILE A 125 8.45 -25.40 37.96
C ILE A 125 7.39 -24.37 38.34
N SER A 126 7.67 -23.55 39.36
CA SER A 126 6.73 -22.51 39.76
C SER A 126 6.67 -21.38 38.73
N ASP A 127 5.49 -20.78 38.55
CA ASP A 127 5.31 -19.68 37.61
C ASP A 127 6.29 -18.53 37.88
N GLY A 128 6.92 -18.03 36.82
CA GLY A 128 7.87 -16.91 36.88
C GLY A 128 9.26 -17.25 37.41
N THR A 129 9.58 -18.52 37.73
CA THR A 129 10.94 -18.88 38.17
C THR A 129 11.93 -19.03 37.03
N LEU A 130 11.48 -19.41 35.83
CA LEU A 130 12.31 -19.40 34.62
C LEU A 130 12.26 -18.02 33.97
N THR A 131 13.40 -17.35 33.92
CA THR A 131 13.60 -16.09 33.23
C THR A 131 14.42 -16.30 31.95
N GLY A 132 14.48 -15.29 31.09
CA GLY A 132 15.34 -15.34 29.91
C GLY A 132 16.83 -15.55 30.23
N ALA A 133 17.29 -15.25 31.45
CA ALA A 133 18.68 -15.49 31.86
C ALA A 133 18.96 -16.95 32.22
N ASP A 134 17.93 -17.73 32.54
CA ASP A 134 18.04 -19.16 32.87
C ASP A 134 18.08 -20.03 31.59
N LEU A 135 17.66 -19.45 30.46
CA LEU A 135 17.69 -20.09 29.15
C LEU A 135 18.96 -19.68 28.41
N ALA A 136 19.71 -20.66 27.90
CA ALA A 136 20.81 -20.36 27.00
C ALA A 136 20.27 -19.69 25.72
N SER A 137 21.03 -18.75 25.16
CA SER A 137 20.73 -18.16 23.86
C SER A 137 20.50 -19.25 22.81
N ASP A 138 19.49 -19.05 21.96
CA ASP A 138 19.08 -19.96 20.88
C ASP A 138 18.62 -21.36 21.34
N SER A 139 18.42 -21.59 22.65
CA SER A 139 17.97 -22.89 23.16
C SER A 139 16.51 -23.21 22.85
N ILE A 140 15.67 -22.19 22.70
CA ILE A 140 14.27 -22.33 22.28
C ILE A 140 14.22 -22.09 20.77
N THR A 141 14.00 -23.16 20.00
CA THR A 141 13.84 -23.10 18.55
C THR A 141 12.39 -23.33 18.15
N SER A 142 12.08 -23.19 16.85
CA SER A 142 10.73 -23.42 16.33
C SER A 142 10.18 -24.83 16.59
N VAL A 143 11.04 -25.83 16.84
CA VAL A 143 10.59 -27.20 17.17
C VAL A 143 9.98 -27.28 18.57
N GLN A 144 10.43 -26.44 19.50
CA GLN A 144 9.91 -26.40 20.87
C GLN A 144 8.64 -25.55 21.00
N ILE A 145 8.35 -24.68 20.03
CA ILE A 145 7.16 -23.83 20.02
C ILE A 145 6.10 -24.47 19.13
N ALA A 146 5.08 -25.06 19.75
CA ALA A 146 3.98 -25.66 18.99
C ALA A 146 3.25 -24.60 18.14
N PRO A 147 2.74 -24.96 16.94
CA PRO A 147 1.93 -24.05 16.14
C PRO A 147 0.75 -23.50 16.95
N GLY A 148 0.62 -22.17 17.00
CA GLY A 148 -0.43 -21.49 17.77
C GLY A 148 -0.18 -21.42 19.28
N ALA A 149 0.99 -21.85 19.78
CA ALA A 149 1.36 -21.72 21.19
C ALA A 149 1.59 -20.26 21.60
N LEU A 150 1.97 -19.40 20.66
CA LEU A 150 2.08 -17.96 20.87
C LEU A 150 0.87 -17.25 20.27
N SER A 151 0.25 -16.41 21.08
CA SER A 151 -0.78 -15.45 20.71
C SER A 151 -0.20 -14.04 20.72
N GLY A 152 -0.95 -13.07 20.18
CA GLY A 152 -0.54 -11.66 20.22
C GLY A 152 -0.40 -11.08 21.65
N LEU A 153 -0.94 -11.75 22.67
CA LEU A 153 -0.78 -11.35 24.08
C LEU A 153 0.54 -11.85 24.69
N ASP A 154 1.16 -12.86 24.08
CA ASP A 154 2.43 -13.43 24.55
C ASP A 154 3.64 -12.62 24.07
N LEU A 155 3.42 -11.75 23.08
CA LEU A 155 4.40 -10.80 22.57
C LEU A 155 4.19 -9.45 23.26
N ALA A 156 5.25 -8.91 23.85
CA ALA A 156 5.20 -7.57 24.42
C ALA A 156 4.98 -6.52 23.32
N ASP A 157 4.33 -5.41 23.66
CA ASP A 157 4.12 -4.31 22.73
C ASP A 157 5.45 -3.85 22.10
N ASN A 158 5.49 -3.78 20.77
CA ASN A 158 6.67 -3.43 19.97
C ASN A 158 7.84 -4.43 20.05
N SER A 159 7.62 -5.67 20.52
CA SER A 159 8.67 -6.69 20.56
C SER A 159 9.02 -7.25 19.17
N VAL A 160 8.13 -7.07 18.18
CA VAL A 160 8.36 -7.45 16.79
C VAL A 160 8.65 -6.19 16.00
N SER A 161 9.90 -6.06 15.56
CA SER A 161 10.38 -4.98 14.70
C SER A 161 10.44 -5.43 13.24
N SER A 162 10.70 -4.50 12.32
CA SER A 162 10.91 -4.84 10.91
C SER A 162 12.11 -5.77 10.68
N ALA A 163 13.08 -5.80 11.60
CA ALA A 163 14.23 -6.71 11.49
C ALA A 163 13.86 -8.17 11.82
N ASP A 164 12.77 -8.38 12.56
CA ASP A 164 12.27 -9.70 12.94
C ASP A 164 11.37 -10.31 11.85
N ILE A 165 10.89 -9.47 10.93
CA ILE A 165 10.05 -9.86 9.79
C ILE A 165 10.92 -9.93 8.55
N VAL A 166 11.23 -11.13 8.09
CA VAL A 166 12.00 -11.32 6.85
C VAL A 166 11.19 -10.81 5.64
N ASP A 167 11.85 -10.09 4.74
CA ASP A 167 11.22 -9.53 3.53
C ASP A 167 10.44 -10.59 2.74
N GLY A 168 9.20 -10.25 2.39
CA GLY A 168 8.29 -11.11 1.63
C GLY A 168 7.59 -12.20 2.45
N THR A 169 7.81 -12.28 3.76
CA THR A 169 7.09 -13.26 4.61
C THR A 169 5.63 -12.90 4.87
N ILE A 170 5.29 -11.62 4.94
CA ILE A 170 3.91 -11.16 5.09
C ILE A 170 3.24 -11.16 3.71
N GLY A 171 2.44 -12.19 3.45
CA GLY A 171 1.66 -12.36 2.23
C GLY A 171 0.24 -11.83 2.35
N THR A 172 -0.53 -11.97 1.27
CA THR A 172 -1.94 -11.53 1.22
C THR A 172 -2.83 -12.28 2.21
N ALA A 173 -2.52 -13.55 2.53
CA ALA A 173 -3.28 -14.33 3.49
C ALA A 173 -3.05 -13.90 4.95
N ASP A 174 -1.91 -13.26 5.23
CA ASP A 174 -1.55 -12.79 6.57
C ASP A 174 -2.21 -11.44 6.90
N LEU A 175 -2.62 -10.69 5.87
CA LEU A 175 -3.35 -9.43 5.99
C LEU A 175 -4.83 -9.65 5.73
N ALA A 176 -5.67 -9.46 6.76
CA ALA A 176 -7.11 -9.48 6.57
C ALA A 176 -7.57 -8.41 5.55
N ASN A 177 -8.67 -8.67 4.84
CA ASN A 177 -9.23 -7.70 3.89
C ASN A 177 -9.51 -6.36 4.60
N GLY A 178 -8.98 -5.27 4.06
CA GLY A 178 -9.10 -3.93 4.64
C GLY A 178 -8.17 -3.68 5.84
N ALA A 179 -7.24 -4.59 6.16
CA ALA A 179 -6.29 -4.40 7.26
C ALA A 179 -5.36 -3.21 7.02
N VAL A 180 -4.99 -2.92 5.76
CA VAL A 180 -4.22 -1.75 5.37
C VAL A 180 -5.19 -0.62 4.98
N THR A 181 -5.50 0.24 5.95
CA THR A 181 -6.33 1.44 5.74
C THR A 181 -5.47 2.63 5.32
N GLY A 182 -6.06 3.66 4.73
CA GLY A 182 -5.34 4.91 4.38
C GLY A 182 -4.51 5.48 5.53
N ALA A 183 -5.00 5.46 6.77
CA ALA A 183 -4.25 5.95 7.94
C ALA A 183 -2.98 5.14 8.29
N LYS A 184 -2.82 3.92 7.76
CA LYS A 184 -1.62 3.08 7.92
C LYS A 184 -0.61 3.30 6.80
N VAL A 185 -1.01 3.96 5.72
CA VAL A 185 -0.13 4.37 4.62
C VAL A 185 0.24 5.83 4.88
N ALA A 186 1.52 6.10 5.07
CA ALA A 186 1.97 7.48 5.25
C ALA A 186 1.65 8.32 4.00
N ASP A 187 1.36 9.61 4.16
CA ASP A 187 1.14 10.52 3.04
C ASP A 187 2.38 10.53 2.13
N GLY A 188 2.18 10.26 0.84
CA GLY A 188 3.27 10.11 -0.14
C GLY A 188 4.07 8.80 -0.02
N GLY A 189 3.65 7.87 0.85
CA GLY A 189 4.28 6.56 1.03
C GLY A 189 4.02 5.57 -0.11
N LEU A 190 3.03 5.83 -0.96
CA LEU A 190 2.84 5.14 -2.23
C LEU A 190 3.20 6.09 -3.37
N THR A 191 4.11 5.65 -4.21
CA THR A 191 4.52 6.31 -5.44
C THR A 191 3.99 5.54 -6.66
N GLY A 192 4.09 6.13 -7.84
CA GLY A 192 3.72 5.44 -9.07
C GLY A 192 4.53 4.15 -9.33
N ALA A 193 5.71 3.99 -8.72
CA ALA A 193 6.50 2.76 -8.84
C ALA A 193 5.96 1.61 -7.95
N ASP A 194 5.21 1.95 -6.90
CA ASP A 194 4.61 0.98 -5.97
C ASP A 194 3.28 0.42 -6.51
N ILE A 195 2.70 1.09 -7.49
CA ILE A 195 1.46 0.71 -8.16
C ILE A 195 1.82 0.09 -9.50
N ALA A 196 1.55 -1.21 -9.66
CA ALA A 196 1.84 -1.90 -10.92
C ALA A 196 1.07 -1.26 -12.09
N ASP A 197 1.72 -1.18 -13.25
CA ASP A 197 1.09 -0.66 -14.47
C ASP A 197 -0.23 -1.39 -14.77
N ASN A 198 -1.27 -0.61 -15.11
CA ASN A 198 -2.62 -1.10 -15.39
C ASN A 198 -3.33 -1.80 -14.21
N SER A 199 -2.83 -1.67 -12.97
CA SER A 199 -3.49 -2.26 -11.78
C SER A 199 -4.68 -1.45 -11.27
N LEU A 200 -4.78 -0.17 -11.62
CA LEU A 200 -5.92 0.69 -11.28
C LEU A 200 -6.83 0.86 -12.50
N GLY A 201 -8.05 0.34 -12.40
CA GLY A 201 -9.12 0.52 -13.38
C GLY A 201 -10.21 1.48 -12.91
N SER A 202 -11.25 1.67 -13.73
CA SER A 202 -12.39 2.54 -13.40
C SER A 202 -13.19 2.07 -12.17
N ALA A 203 -13.13 0.79 -11.81
CA ALA A 203 -13.76 0.29 -10.59
C ALA A 203 -12.99 0.68 -9.32
N ASP A 204 -11.68 0.95 -9.44
CA ASP A 204 -10.80 1.29 -8.32
C ASP A 204 -10.79 2.80 -8.03
N ILE A 205 -11.14 3.61 -9.04
CA ILE A 205 -11.22 5.07 -8.95
C ILE A 205 -12.71 5.46 -8.92
N ALA A 206 -13.19 5.91 -7.75
CA ALA A 206 -14.58 6.32 -7.63
C ALA A 206 -14.90 7.53 -8.53
N ASP A 207 -16.10 7.56 -9.11
CA ASP A 207 -16.55 8.66 -9.98
C ASP A 207 -16.43 10.01 -9.27
N GLY A 208 -15.75 10.96 -9.92
CA GLY A 208 -15.51 12.31 -9.38
C GLY A 208 -14.47 12.40 -8.26
N SER A 209 -13.76 11.30 -7.92
CA SER A 209 -12.71 11.31 -6.91
C SER A 209 -11.43 12.01 -7.35
N VAL A 210 -11.15 12.05 -8.66
CA VAL A 210 -10.04 12.81 -9.24
C VAL A 210 -10.57 14.18 -9.66
N THR A 211 -10.09 15.21 -8.97
CA THR A 211 -10.44 16.61 -9.19
C THR A 211 -9.23 17.39 -9.73
N SER A 212 -9.44 18.65 -10.13
CA SER A 212 -8.35 19.50 -10.62
C SER A 212 -7.28 19.79 -9.58
N SER A 213 -7.56 19.66 -8.27
CA SER A 213 -6.53 19.79 -7.23
C SER A 213 -5.63 18.54 -7.12
N ASP A 214 -6.10 17.39 -7.58
CA ASP A 214 -5.35 16.13 -7.53
C ASP A 214 -4.38 16.00 -8.72
N LEU A 215 -4.64 16.75 -9.79
CA LEU A 215 -3.84 16.80 -11.01
C LEU A 215 -2.99 18.07 -11.03
N GLN A 216 -1.66 17.90 -11.02
CA GLN A 216 -0.76 19.03 -11.24
C GLN A 216 -0.91 19.58 -12.66
N ASN A 217 -0.62 20.87 -12.87
CA ASN A 217 -0.62 21.47 -14.20
C ASN A 217 0.27 20.65 -15.15
N ASN A 218 -0.22 20.40 -16.36
CA ASN A 218 0.43 19.57 -17.38
C ASN A 218 0.63 18.08 -17.01
N SER A 219 0.01 17.59 -15.92
CA SER A 219 0.11 16.17 -15.54
C SER A 219 -0.55 15.24 -16.57
N VAL A 220 -1.63 15.69 -17.22
CA VAL A 220 -2.32 15.01 -18.32
C VAL A 220 -1.86 15.62 -19.64
N ALA A 221 -0.65 15.24 -20.09
CA ALA A 221 -0.14 15.64 -21.40
C ALA A 221 -0.89 14.91 -22.53
N GLY A 222 -0.93 15.48 -23.73
CA GLY A 222 -1.70 14.92 -24.85
C GLY A 222 -1.34 13.46 -25.19
N ASN A 223 -0.08 13.05 -25.00
CA ASN A 223 0.35 11.66 -25.20
C ASN A 223 -0.17 10.67 -24.14
N LYS A 224 -0.75 11.16 -23.03
CA LYS A 224 -1.42 10.35 -22.00
C LYS A 224 -2.92 10.21 -22.25
N VAL A 225 -3.48 11.04 -23.13
CA VAL A 225 -4.84 10.90 -23.63
C VAL A 225 -4.76 10.00 -24.86
N ILE A 226 -5.42 8.84 -24.80
CA ILE A 226 -5.43 7.91 -25.92
C ILE A 226 -6.20 8.57 -27.07
N ASP A 227 -5.74 8.37 -28.31
CA ASP A 227 -6.40 8.91 -29.48
C ASP A 227 -7.89 8.48 -29.51
N GLU A 228 -8.77 9.41 -29.91
CA GLU A 228 -10.23 9.25 -29.91
C GLU A 228 -10.89 8.95 -28.54
N SER A 229 -10.15 8.96 -27.42
CA SER A 229 -10.71 8.65 -26.10
C SER A 229 -11.58 9.76 -25.49
N LEU A 230 -11.46 10.98 -25.99
CA LEU A 230 -12.32 12.11 -25.62
C LEU A 230 -13.29 12.41 -26.76
N THR A 231 -14.58 12.25 -26.48
CA THR A 231 -15.68 12.64 -27.35
C THR A 231 -16.33 13.94 -26.85
N GLY A 232 -17.18 14.56 -27.68
CA GLY A 232 -17.94 15.74 -27.28
C GLY A 232 -18.93 15.49 -26.12
N PHE A 233 -19.18 14.23 -25.73
CA PHE A 233 -19.97 13.89 -24.54
C PHE A 233 -19.13 13.87 -23.25
N ASP A 234 -17.81 13.66 -23.37
CA ASP A 234 -16.90 13.56 -22.23
C ASP A 234 -16.50 14.95 -21.69
N LEU A 235 -16.68 15.99 -22.52
CA LEU A 235 -16.44 17.38 -22.17
C LEU A 235 -17.77 18.11 -21.99
N ALA A 236 -17.97 18.73 -20.83
CA ALA A 236 -19.15 19.57 -20.63
C ALA A 236 -19.11 20.82 -21.54
N ASN A 237 -20.28 21.28 -21.99
CA ASN A 237 -20.38 22.49 -22.81
C ASN A 237 -19.69 23.69 -22.14
N GLY A 238 -18.83 24.38 -22.90
CA GLY A 238 -18.08 25.55 -22.43
C GLY A 238 -16.82 25.22 -21.62
N THR A 239 -16.46 23.95 -21.46
CA THR A 239 -15.20 23.54 -20.80
C THR A 239 -13.98 23.95 -21.62
N ILE A 240 -14.07 23.80 -22.95
CA ILE A 240 -13.04 24.29 -23.88
C ILE A 240 -13.55 25.61 -24.46
N THR A 241 -12.84 26.68 -24.18
CA THR A 241 -13.07 28.02 -24.72
C THR A 241 -12.00 28.37 -25.75
N GLY A 242 -12.22 29.43 -26.53
CA GLY A 242 -11.21 29.90 -27.49
C GLY A 242 -9.89 30.31 -26.84
N ALA A 243 -9.87 30.60 -25.52
CA ALA A 243 -8.63 30.87 -24.79
C ALA A 243 -7.86 29.59 -24.41
N ASP A 244 -8.53 28.43 -24.39
CA ASP A 244 -7.93 27.13 -24.09
C ASP A 244 -7.32 26.49 -25.35
N ILE A 245 -7.67 27.00 -26.53
CA ILE A 245 -7.13 26.61 -27.82
C ILE A 245 -6.03 27.61 -28.19
N GLY A 246 -4.78 27.15 -28.30
CA GLY A 246 -3.68 28.03 -28.68
C GLY A 246 -3.79 28.52 -30.13
N ASP A 247 -3.27 29.72 -30.41
CA ASP A 247 -3.22 30.24 -31.79
C ASP A 247 -2.54 29.24 -32.73
N GLY A 248 -3.23 28.88 -33.80
CA GLY A 248 -2.75 27.91 -34.79
C GLY A 248 -2.74 26.44 -34.32
N SER A 249 -3.27 26.12 -33.14
CA SER A 249 -3.32 24.74 -32.64
C SER A 249 -4.41 23.90 -33.29
N VAL A 250 -5.41 24.53 -33.90
CA VAL A 250 -6.44 23.89 -34.73
C VAL A 250 -6.28 24.40 -36.15
N THR A 251 -5.86 23.52 -37.04
CA THR A 251 -5.70 23.76 -38.47
C THR A 251 -6.86 23.15 -39.24
N GLY A 252 -6.98 23.46 -40.54
CA GLY A 252 -8.01 22.87 -41.40
C GLY A 252 -7.93 21.35 -41.54
N ILE A 253 -6.82 20.72 -41.13
CA ILE A 253 -6.69 19.24 -41.08
C ILE A 253 -7.27 18.68 -39.78
N ASP A 254 -7.23 19.43 -38.69
CA ASP A 254 -7.75 19.03 -37.37
C ASP A 254 -9.29 19.11 -37.33
N ILE A 255 -9.90 19.81 -38.29
CA ILE A 255 -11.34 19.91 -38.46
C ILE A 255 -11.76 19.04 -39.65
N ALA A 256 -12.43 17.92 -39.37
CA ALA A 256 -12.91 17.04 -40.44
C ALA A 256 -13.93 17.78 -41.35
N ASN A 257 -13.87 17.51 -42.65
CA ASN A 257 -14.76 18.13 -43.64
C ASN A 257 -16.24 17.99 -43.26
N GLY A 258 -16.98 19.11 -43.31
CA GLY A 258 -18.42 19.15 -43.01
C GLY A 258 -18.78 19.16 -41.53
N THR A 259 -17.80 19.16 -40.61
CA THR A 259 -18.06 19.29 -39.16
C THR A 259 -18.46 20.70 -38.76
N LEU A 260 -17.89 21.73 -39.38
CA LEU A 260 -18.38 23.11 -39.25
C LEU A 260 -19.55 23.35 -40.20
N THR A 261 -20.72 23.62 -39.63
CA THR A 261 -21.92 24.02 -40.39
C THR A 261 -22.24 25.49 -40.11
N GLY A 262 -23.11 26.12 -40.89
CA GLY A 262 -23.50 27.53 -40.67
C GLY A 262 -24.11 27.81 -39.28
N ASN A 263 -24.54 26.77 -38.55
CA ASN A 263 -25.02 26.90 -37.18
C ASN A 263 -23.89 26.80 -36.13
N HIS A 264 -22.73 26.27 -36.51
CA HIS A 264 -21.53 26.16 -35.64
C HIS A 264 -20.69 27.44 -35.67
N ILE A 265 -20.86 28.26 -36.71
CA ILE A 265 -20.25 29.59 -36.81
C ILE A 265 -21.34 30.61 -36.46
N ILE A 266 -21.25 31.20 -35.27
CA ILE A 266 -22.23 32.18 -34.82
C ILE A 266 -22.08 33.46 -35.67
N THR A 267 -23.19 34.16 -35.94
CA THR A 267 -23.19 35.40 -36.71
C THR A 267 -22.19 36.41 -36.13
N ASN A 268 -21.38 37.04 -36.99
CA ASN A 268 -20.28 37.96 -36.65
C ASN A 268 -19.12 37.33 -35.85
N SER A 269 -19.04 36.00 -35.75
CA SER A 269 -17.92 35.31 -35.08
C SER A 269 -16.66 35.22 -35.95
N LEU A 270 -16.78 35.46 -37.26
CA LEU A 270 -15.66 35.56 -38.18
C LEU A 270 -15.68 36.97 -38.77
N ASN A 271 -14.55 37.67 -38.67
CA ASN A 271 -14.28 38.94 -39.32
C ASN A 271 -13.21 38.75 -40.42
N GLY A 272 -12.96 39.80 -41.22
CA GLY A 272 -11.99 39.73 -42.32
C GLY A 272 -10.53 39.49 -41.89
N THR A 273 -10.20 39.57 -40.60
CA THR A 273 -8.89 39.16 -40.07
C THR A 273 -8.85 37.71 -39.61
N ASP A 274 -10.01 37.09 -39.35
CA ASP A 274 -10.12 35.66 -38.99
C ASP A 274 -10.08 34.74 -40.23
N ILE A 275 -10.18 35.33 -41.43
CA ILE A 275 -10.15 34.64 -42.71
C ILE A 275 -8.99 35.23 -43.53
N GLU A 276 -7.83 34.59 -43.51
CA GLU A 276 -6.67 35.04 -44.27
C GLU A 276 -6.95 35.06 -45.79
N ASP A 277 -6.32 35.99 -46.50
CA ASP A 277 -6.43 36.14 -47.96
C ASP A 277 -6.16 34.80 -48.69
N GLY A 278 -7.13 34.37 -49.49
CA GLY A 278 -7.03 33.13 -50.28
C GLY A 278 -7.50 31.86 -49.58
N THR A 279 -7.91 31.94 -48.30
CA THR A 279 -8.42 30.81 -47.51
C THR A 279 -9.75 30.27 -48.03
N LEU A 280 -10.65 31.15 -48.51
CA LEU A 280 -11.91 30.76 -49.13
C LEU A 280 -11.76 30.63 -50.66
N GLY A 281 -11.92 29.42 -51.18
CA GLY A 281 -12.05 29.12 -52.60
C GLY A 281 -13.49 29.25 -53.10
N GLY A 282 -13.68 29.28 -54.43
CA GLY A 282 -15.02 29.39 -55.03
C GLY A 282 -15.94 28.18 -54.81
N VAL A 283 -15.39 27.07 -54.29
CA VAL A 283 -16.14 25.88 -53.85
C VAL A 283 -16.51 25.93 -52.36
N ASP A 284 -15.82 26.77 -51.58
CA ASP A 284 -16.02 26.90 -50.12
C ASP A 284 -17.15 27.88 -49.79
N ILE A 285 -17.62 28.62 -50.80
CA ILE A 285 -18.75 29.54 -50.73
C ILE A 285 -19.90 28.93 -51.55
N MET A 286 -20.94 28.45 -50.88
CA MET A 286 -22.15 27.98 -51.57
C MET A 286 -22.88 29.15 -52.25
N ASP A 287 -23.51 28.89 -53.39
CA ASP A 287 -24.33 29.89 -54.12
C ASP A 287 -25.39 30.49 -53.18
N GLY A 288 -25.46 31.82 -53.13
CA GLY A 288 -26.34 32.57 -52.22
C GLY A 288 -25.89 32.68 -50.75
N SER A 289 -24.73 32.11 -50.37
CA SER A 289 -24.24 32.14 -48.98
C SER A 289 -23.57 33.46 -48.56
N LEU A 290 -23.30 34.36 -49.50
CA LEU A 290 -22.79 35.72 -49.26
C LEU A 290 -23.79 36.73 -49.84
N THR A 291 -24.24 37.65 -49.02
CA THR A 291 -24.98 38.84 -49.45
C THR A 291 -24.00 39.98 -49.75
N GLY A 292 -24.43 41.00 -50.51
CA GLY A 292 -23.56 42.11 -50.93
C GLY A 292 -22.94 42.94 -49.80
N VAL A 293 -23.24 42.63 -48.52
CA VAL A 293 -22.70 43.27 -47.32
C VAL A 293 -21.61 42.42 -46.64
N ASP A 294 -21.48 41.14 -47.01
CA ASP A 294 -20.65 40.16 -46.29
C ASP A 294 -19.18 40.11 -46.74
N LEU A 295 -18.80 40.94 -47.72
CA LEU A 295 -17.45 41.00 -48.28
C LEU A 295 -16.84 42.39 -48.02
N ALA A 296 -15.80 42.45 -47.20
CA ALA A 296 -14.96 43.65 -47.12
C ALA A 296 -14.18 43.80 -48.42
N ASP A 297 -14.03 45.05 -48.89
CA ASP A 297 -13.22 45.42 -50.05
C ASP A 297 -11.83 44.78 -49.91
N SER A 298 -11.52 43.79 -50.79
CA SER A 298 -10.29 42.94 -50.86
C SER A 298 -10.40 41.47 -50.44
N THR A 299 -11.50 40.99 -49.85
CA THR A 299 -11.61 39.56 -49.43
C THR A 299 -11.71 38.55 -50.59
N LEU A 300 -12.01 39.02 -51.81
CA LEU A 300 -11.97 38.21 -53.03
C LEU A 300 -10.89 38.75 -53.95
N GLY A 301 -9.82 38.00 -54.15
CA GLY A 301 -8.75 38.37 -55.09
C GLY A 301 -9.28 38.58 -56.52
N PRO A 302 -8.66 39.49 -57.30
CA PRO A 302 -9.13 39.91 -58.63
C PRO A 302 -9.19 38.77 -59.66
N GLU A 303 -8.51 37.65 -59.38
CA GLU A 303 -8.49 36.47 -60.24
C GLU A 303 -9.80 35.67 -60.22
N LYS A 304 -10.75 36.00 -59.32
CA LYS A 304 -11.91 35.13 -59.04
C LYS A 304 -13.29 35.74 -59.37
N LEU A 305 -13.35 36.97 -59.88
CA LEU A 305 -14.55 37.51 -60.53
C LEU A 305 -14.31 37.49 -62.04
N ASN A 306 -14.82 36.47 -62.74
CA ASN A 306 -14.68 36.33 -64.20
C ASN A 306 -15.53 37.35 -65.00
N PHE A 307 -15.69 38.56 -64.49
CA PHE A 307 -16.37 39.69 -65.14
C PHE A 307 -15.43 40.89 -65.13
N PRO A 308 -15.18 41.56 -66.27
CA PRO A 308 -14.29 42.71 -66.32
C PRO A 308 -14.93 43.88 -65.55
N ILE A 309 -14.41 44.16 -64.35
CA ILE A 309 -14.77 45.35 -63.57
C ILE A 309 -14.06 46.55 -64.21
N VAL A 310 -14.82 47.42 -64.88
CA VAL A 310 -14.31 48.71 -65.37
C VAL A 310 -14.45 49.73 -64.24
N THR A 311 -13.33 50.25 -63.75
CA THR A 311 -13.33 51.28 -62.69
C THR A 311 -13.75 52.66 -63.24
N PRO A 312 -14.31 53.56 -62.40
CA PRO A 312 -14.78 54.89 -62.84
C PRO A 312 -13.74 55.74 -63.57
N GLU A 313 -12.46 55.53 -63.30
CA GLU A 313 -11.34 56.26 -63.93
C GLU A 313 -11.10 55.85 -65.40
N GLN A 314 -11.62 54.70 -65.83
CA GLN A 314 -11.52 54.22 -67.22
C GLN A 314 -12.62 54.78 -68.14
N LEU A 315 -13.56 55.58 -67.62
CA LEU A 315 -14.73 56.11 -68.34
C LEU A 315 -14.54 57.51 -68.96
N THR A 316 -13.36 58.12 -68.88
CA THR A 316 -13.11 59.41 -69.55
C THR A 316 -12.49 59.22 -70.94
N ASN A 317 -13.32 59.30 -71.99
CA ASN A 317 -12.97 59.44 -73.40
C ASN A 317 -12.00 58.39 -73.99
N THR A 318 -12.26 57.12 -73.75
CA THR A 318 -11.56 56.01 -74.40
C THR A 318 -12.50 55.23 -75.30
N SER A 319 -12.25 55.27 -76.61
CA SER A 319 -12.87 54.36 -77.58
C SER A 319 -12.25 52.97 -77.40
N THR A 320 -12.83 52.11 -76.57
CA THR A 320 -12.38 50.72 -76.42
C THR A 320 -12.92 49.88 -77.59
N SER A 321 -12.06 49.52 -78.53
CA SER A 321 -12.39 48.51 -79.54
C SER A 321 -12.24 47.12 -78.94
N LEU A 322 -13.35 46.40 -78.77
CA LEU A 322 -13.33 44.99 -78.41
C LEU A 322 -12.80 44.18 -79.60
N ALA A 323 -11.60 43.60 -79.49
CA ALA A 323 -11.05 42.73 -80.51
C ALA A 323 -11.74 41.36 -80.44
N ALA A 324 -12.86 41.21 -81.16
CA ALA A 324 -13.41 39.90 -81.46
C ALA A 324 -12.54 39.21 -82.54
N THR A 325 -12.37 37.89 -82.42
CA THR A 325 -11.69 37.02 -83.37
C THR A 325 -12.22 37.18 -84.81
N PRO A 326 -11.42 36.84 -85.84
CA PRO A 326 -11.53 37.44 -87.16
C PRO A 326 -12.67 36.84 -88.00
N SER A 327 -13.91 37.28 -87.77
CA SER A 327 -14.97 37.17 -88.80
C SER A 327 -16.20 38.05 -88.62
N VAL A 328 -16.47 38.75 -87.51
CA VAL A 328 -17.73 39.53 -87.41
C VAL A 328 -17.67 40.75 -86.48
N ALA A 329 -18.21 41.88 -86.99
CA ALA A 329 -18.65 43.12 -86.34
C ALA A 329 -17.68 43.91 -85.44
N LYS A 330 -17.33 45.14 -85.86
CA LYS A 330 -16.81 46.18 -84.96
C LYS A 330 -18.01 46.84 -84.26
N ALA A 331 -18.13 46.65 -82.96
CA ALA A 331 -19.04 47.39 -82.11
C ALA A 331 -18.26 48.42 -81.29
N TRP A 332 -18.83 49.60 -81.09
CA TRP A 332 -18.29 50.59 -80.16
C TRP A 332 -19.43 51.18 -79.33
N ILE A 333 -19.13 51.39 -78.05
CA ILE A 333 -20.01 52.02 -77.09
C ILE A 333 -19.31 53.28 -76.60
N LYS A 334 -20.01 54.40 -76.64
CA LYS A 334 -19.58 55.66 -76.07
C LYS A 334 -20.57 56.05 -74.99
N VAL A 335 -20.10 56.10 -73.75
CA VAL A 335 -20.88 56.61 -72.62
C VAL A 335 -20.45 58.05 -72.36
N GLY A 336 -21.38 58.99 -72.40
CA GLY A 336 -21.16 60.39 -72.08
C GLY A 336 -21.96 60.80 -70.85
N LEU A 337 -21.31 61.44 -69.87
CA LEU A 337 -22.00 62.11 -68.77
C LEU A 337 -22.40 63.52 -69.21
N GLN A 338 -23.68 63.84 -69.14
CA GLN A 338 -24.17 65.18 -69.42
C GLN A 338 -24.05 66.10 -68.21
N ALA A 339 -24.00 67.42 -68.45
CA ALA A 339 -23.87 68.43 -67.40
C ALA A 339 -25.04 68.44 -66.39
N ASN A 340 -26.18 67.80 -66.73
CA ASN A 340 -27.34 67.63 -65.84
C ASN A 340 -27.30 66.32 -65.01
N GLY A 341 -26.24 65.51 -65.13
CA GLY A 341 -26.09 64.24 -64.41
C GLY A 341 -26.72 63.02 -65.07
N SER A 342 -27.37 63.16 -66.23
CA SER A 342 -27.85 62.02 -67.03
C SER A 342 -26.71 61.37 -67.82
N TYR A 343 -26.82 60.06 -68.08
CA TYR A 343 -25.90 59.34 -68.97
C TYR A 343 -26.52 59.18 -70.36
N GLU A 344 -25.76 59.51 -71.40
CA GLU A 344 -26.05 59.15 -72.78
C GLU A 344 -25.16 57.98 -73.19
N ILE A 345 -25.78 56.89 -73.61
CA ILE A 345 -25.09 55.71 -74.12
C ILE A 345 -25.37 55.67 -75.62
N HIS A 346 -24.35 55.97 -76.41
CA HIS A 346 -24.36 55.78 -77.85
C HIS A 346 -23.69 54.45 -78.16
N SER A 347 -24.42 53.51 -78.73
CA SER A 347 -23.86 52.25 -79.20
C SER A 347 -24.08 52.10 -80.70
N SER A 348 -23.06 51.61 -81.41
CA SER A 348 -23.28 51.17 -82.77
C SER A 348 -22.51 49.90 -83.08
N TYR A 349 -23.07 49.10 -83.99
CA TYR A 349 -22.44 47.91 -84.50
C TYR A 349 -22.69 47.78 -86.00
N ASN A 350 -21.72 47.23 -86.74
CA ASN A 350 -21.82 47.00 -88.17
C ASN A 350 -21.95 45.50 -88.47
N VAL A 351 -22.99 45.13 -89.20
CA VAL A 351 -23.21 43.76 -89.70
C VAL A 351 -23.30 43.82 -91.22
N GLU A 352 -22.38 43.15 -91.91
CA GLU A 352 -22.36 43.01 -93.38
C GLU A 352 -22.52 44.35 -94.14
N GLY A 353 -21.94 45.45 -93.62
CA GLY A 353 -21.97 46.77 -94.27
C GLY A 353 -23.15 47.65 -93.86
N VAL A 354 -24.07 47.17 -93.01
CA VAL A 354 -25.17 47.97 -92.42
C VAL A 354 -24.80 48.36 -90.99
N THR A 355 -24.83 49.66 -90.68
CA THR A 355 -24.58 50.20 -89.34
C THR A 355 -25.89 50.39 -88.59
N TYR A 356 -26.02 49.74 -87.44
CA TYR A 356 -27.12 49.94 -86.50
C TYR A 356 -26.65 50.84 -85.37
N VAL A 357 -27.43 51.87 -85.05
CA VAL A 357 -27.14 52.84 -83.98
C VAL A 357 -28.29 52.82 -82.98
N HIS A 358 -27.96 52.70 -81.70
CA HIS A 358 -28.91 52.80 -80.59
C HIS A 358 -28.41 53.84 -79.61
N ASP A 359 -29.25 54.84 -79.39
CA ASP A 359 -29.01 55.92 -78.43
C ASP A 359 -29.99 55.74 -77.27
N ILE A 360 -29.44 55.54 -76.07
CA ILE A 360 -30.21 55.39 -74.84
C ILE A 360 -29.83 56.55 -73.92
N THR A 361 -30.82 57.35 -73.52
CA THR A 361 -30.65 58.36 -72.48
C THR A 361 -31.21 57.82 -71.17
N VAL A 362 -30.37 57.72 -70.14
CA VAL A 362 -30.79 57.33 -68.79
C VAL A 362 -30.81 58.59 -67.94
N ASP A 363 -32.02 59.08 -67.67
CA ASP A 363 -32.23 60.24 -66.83
C ASP A 363 -32.13 59.88 -65.35
N ASN A 364 -31.21 60.55 -64.65
CA ASN A 364 -31.10 60.59 -63.20
C ASN A 364 -30.88 59.22 -62.48
N PRO A 365 -29.66 58.67 -62.52
CA PRO A 365 -29.31 57.34 -61.99
C PRO A 365 -29.19 57.27 -60.46
N THR A 366 -29.39 58.38 -59.75
CA THR A 366 -29.18 58.47 -58.29
C THR A 366 -30.23 57.73 -57.45
N LEU A 367 -31.29 57.18 -58.06
CA LEU A 367 -32.41 56.58 -57.33
C LEU A 367 -32.25 55.11 -56.93
N PHE A 368 -31.21 54.39 -57.40
CA PHE A 368 -31.09 52.95 -57.10
C PHE A 368 -29.71 52.41 -56.71
N GLY A 369 -28.63 53.22 -56.65
CA GLY A 369 -27.30 52.69 -56.26
C GLY A 369 -26.77 51.58 -57.18
N ILE A 370 -27.36 51.42 -58.37
CA ILE A 370 -26.97 50.43 -59.37
C ILE A 370 -25.92 51.10 -60.27
N ASN A 371 -24.65 50.72 -60.08
CA ASN A 371 -23.54 51.15 -60.92
C ASN A 371 -23.31 50.23 -62.15
N CYS A 372 -24.21 49.28 -62.41
CA CYS A 372 -24.07 48.31 -63.50
C CYS A 372 -25.33 48.30 -64.38
N PHE A 373 -25.16 48.55 -65.68
CA PHE A 373 -26.22 48.42 -66.67
C PHE A 373 -25.92 47.25 -67.59
N ARG A 374 -26.93 46.42 -67.88
CA ARG A 374 -26.84 45.34 -68.87
C ARG A 374 -27.50 45.82 -70.15
N ILE A 375 -26.78 45.76 -71.27
CA ILE A 375 -27.33 46.11 -72.58
C ILE A 375 -27.47 44.83 -73.39
N THR A 376 -28.71 44.47 -73.72
CA THR A 376 -29.03 43.32 -74.59
C THR A 376 -29.49 43.84 -75.95
N TRP A 377 -28.89 43.33 -77.03
CA TRP A 377 -29.30 43.64 -78.39
C TRP A 377 -30.32 42.61 -78.91
N ASP A 378 -31.45 43.08 -79.43
CA ASP A 378 -32.57 42.23 -79.86
C ASP A 378 -32.42 41.64 -81.29
N ALA A 379 -31.33 41.95 -82.00
CA ALA A 379 -31.10 41.43 -83.34
C ALA A 379 -30.24 40.14 -83.31
N PRO A 380 -30.70 39.02 -83.90
CA PRO A 380 -29.93 37.78 -83.90
C PRO A 380 -28.73 37.90 -84.85
N PHE A 381 -27.53 37.65 -84.34
CA PHE A 381 -26.42 37.25 -85.19
C PHE A 381 -26.69 35.83 -85.71
N LYS A 382 -26.29 35.53 -86.97
CA LYS A 382 -26.24 34.14 -87.44
C LYS A 382 -25.42 33.33 -86.42
N ASP A 383 -25.98 32.21 -85.99
CA ASP A 383 -25.47 31.27 -84.98
C ASP A 383 -25.93 31.47 -83.52
N GLY A 384 -26.93 32.34 -83.27
CA GLY A 384 -27.68 32.32 -82.00
C GLY A 384 -26.87 32.73 -80.76
N GLN A 385 -25.70 33.34 -80.95
CA GLN A 385 -24.95 33.99 -79.89
C GLN A 385 -25.38 35.44 -79.77
N TYR A 386 -25.97 35.79 -78.63
CA TYR A 386 -26.22 37.18 -78.25
C TYR A 386 -24.96 37.70 -77.54
N PRO A 387 -24.37 38.81 -77.99
CA PRO A 387 -23.42 39.52 -77.15
C PRO A 387 -24.20 40.02 -75.93
N ILE A 388 -23.83 39.54 -74.75
CA ILE A 388 -24.32 40.06 -73.48
C ILE A 388 -23.17 40.86 -72.89
N LEU A 389 -23.38 42.16 -72.73
CA LEU A 389 -22.45 43.07 -72.06
C LEU A 389 -23.05 43.55 -70.74
#